data_AF-A0A1M3BBF9-F1
#
_entry.id   AF-A0A1M3BBF9-F1
#
_cell.length_a   1.000
_cell.length_b   1.000
_cell.length_c   1.000
_cell.angle_alpha   90.00
_cell.angle_beta   90.00
_cell.angle_gamma   90.00
#
_symmetry.space_group_name_H-M   'P 1'
#
loop_
_entity.id
_entity.type
_entity.pdbx_description
1 polymer ?
#
loop_
_entity_poly.entity_id
_entity_poly.type
_entity_poly.pdbx_seq_one_letter_code
_entity_poly.pdbx_strand_id
1 'polypeptide(L)'
;MFKADSTKGLQNTEWVIFTLFISIMMGITLTTIVPEADPLTSYNESHWLMPQDIEIYVCGAVKIAKSIKLPKTACMRDLLKVIELEDDADTSKLILTKKLRQGQKVTIPTKSKRVRKIENSLRGNEKSNLKGRNIN
;
A
#
# COMPACT_ATOMS: atom_id res chain seq x y z
N MET A 1 16.04 -98.32 27.77
CA MET A 1 14.70 -97.74 27.56
C MET A 1 14.77 -96.26 27.93
N PHE A 2 15.12 -95.40 26.97
CA PHE A 2 15.19 -93.94 27.17
C PHE A 2 14.06 -93.31 26.35
N LYS A 3 13.09 -92.72 27.04
CA LYS A 3 11.97 -92.00 26.42
C LYS A 3 12.38 -90.53 26.39
N ALA A 4 12.66 -90.02 25.20
CA ALA A 4 13.10 -88.64 25.02
C ALA A 4 11.90 -87.69 25.14
N ASP A 5 11.99 -86.72 26.06
CA ASP A 5 11.07 -85.58 26.21
C ASP A 5 11.24 -84.62 25.02
N SER A 6 10.66 -84.96 23.88
CA SER A 6 10.73 -84.19 22.63
C SER A 6 9.67 -83.06 22.54
N THR A 7 9.13 -82.60 23.66
CA THR A 7 8.13 -81.50 23.69
C THR A 7 8.71 -80.17 24.17
N LYS A 8 9.82 -80.20 24.92
CA LYS A 8 10.46 -78.98 25.47
C LYS A 8 11.21 -78.16 24.40
N GLY A 9 11.76 -78.82 23.38
CA GLY A 9 12.48 -78.15 22.30
C GLY A 9 11.58 -77.29 21.42
N LEU A 10 10.34 -77.75 21.16
CA LEU A 10 9.40 -77.07 20.27
C LEU A 10 8.83 -75.79 20.89
N GLN A 11 8.55 -75.82 22.20
CA GLN A 11 8.07 -74.66 22.94
C GLN A 11 9.15 -73.57 23.04
N ASN A 12 10.41 -73.94 23.25
CA ASN A 12 11.51 -72.99 23.31
C ASN A 12 11.75 -72.31 21.94
N THR A 13 11.60 -73.03 20.83
CA THR A 13 11.70 -72.44 19.49
C THR A 13 10.60 -71.43 19.22
N GLU A 14 9.39 -71.64 19.75
CA GLU A 14 8.26 -70.72 19.57
C GLU A 14 8.54 -69.36 20.23
N TRP A 15 9.06 -69.36 21.47
CA TRP A 15 9.45 -68.14 22.18
C TRP A 15 10.62 -67.41 21.52
N VAL A 16 11.57 -68.15 20.93
CA VAL A 16 12.67 -67.54 20.16
C VAL A 16 12.13 -66.83 18.91
N ILE A 17 11.15 -67.41 18.23
CA ILE A 17 10.51 -66.78 17.06
C ILE A 17 9.78 -65.49 17.48
N PHE A 18 9.04 -65.51 18.58
CA PHE A 18 8.34 -64.32 19.08
C PHE A 18 9.30 -63.19 19.49
N THR A 19 10.37 -63.51 20.20
CA THR A 19 11.36 -62.52 20.62
C THR A 19 12.12 -61.92 19.44
N LEU A 20 12.44 -62.73 18.43
CA LEU A 20 13.02 -62.27 17.17
C LEU A 20 12.08 -61.30 16.44
N PHE A 21 10.78 -61.63 16.35
CA PHE A 21 9.81 -60.81 15.64
C PHE A 21 9.59 -59.45 16.30
N ILE A 22 9.51 -59.43 17.64
CA ILE A 22 9.38 -58.19 18.42
C ILE A 22 10.62 -57.31 18.25
N SER A 23 11.82 -57.90 18.25
CA SER A 23 13.07 -57.18 18.02
C SER A 23 13.11 -56.50 16.65
N ILE A 24 12.63 -57.20 15.62
CA ILE A 24 12.58 -56.65 14.24
C ILE A 24 11.58 -55.50 14.16
N MET A 25 10.39 -55.65 14.75
CA MET A 25 9.36 -54.59 14.76
C MET A 25 9.83 -53.33 15.52
N MET A 26 10.51 -53.51 16.65
CA MET A 26 11.15 -52.40 17.38
C MET A 26 12.19 -51.69 16.50
N GLY A 27 13.06 -52.45 15.83
CA GLY A 27 14.10 -51.91 14.94
C GLY A 27 13.52 -51.06 13.80
N ILE A 28 12.47 -51.57 13.13
CA ILE A 28 11.80 -50.84 12.05
C ILE A 28 11.17 -49.55 12.57
N THR A 29 10.50 -49.61 13.73
CA THR A 29 9.84 -48.45 14.34
C THR A 29 10.86 -47.35 14.68
N LEU A 30 12.03 -47.73 15.21
CA LEU A 30 13.13 -46.79 15.50
C LEU A 30 13.69 -46.14 14.23
N THR A 31 13.79 -46.88 13.13
CA THR A 31 14.28 -46.31 11.85
C THR A 31 13.26 -45.41 11.15
N THR A 32 11.96 -45.56 11.42
CA THR A 32 10.91 -44.72 10.82
C THR A 32 10.75 -43.36 11.50
N ILE A 33 11.35 -43.13 12.67
CA ILE A 33 11.33 -41.82 13.35
C ILE A 33 12.53 -40.99 12.89
N VAL A 34 12.76 -40.91 11.58
CA VAL A 34 13.52 -39.79 11.03
C VAL A 34 12.49 -38.70 10.79
N PRO A 35 12.37 -37.68 11.67
CA PRO A 35 11.65 -36.49 11.29
C PRO A 35 12.39 -35.95 10.07
N GLU A 36 11.74 -36.01 8.91
CA GLU A 36 12.04 -35.15 7.77
C GLU A 36 11.83 -33.73 8.31
N ALA A 37 12.85 -33.20 8.97
CA ALA A 37 12.95 -31.78 9.24
C ALA A 37 13.17 -31.19 7.87
N ASP A 38 12.08 -30.94 7.14
CA ASP A 38 12.08 -30.03 6.02
C ASP A 38 12.86 -28.82 6.51
N PRO A 39 14.09 -28.57 6.00
CA PRO A 39 14.76 -27.34 6.36
C PRO A 39 13.81 -26.28 5.89
N LEU A 40 13.20 -25.54 6.83
CA LEU A 40 12.33 -24.42 6.50
C LEU A 40 13.17 -23.53 5.59
N THR A 41 12.96 -23.69 4.28
CA THR A 41 13.65 -22.96 3.25
C THR A 41 13.21 -21.55 3.55
N SER A 42 14.08 -20.81 4.22
CA SER A 42 13.89 -19.40 4.50
C SER A 42 13.84 -18.76 3.13
N TYR A 43 12.64 -18.68 2.58
CA TYR A 43 12.31 -17.97 1.37
C TYR A 43 12.43 -16.50 1.76
N ASN A 44 13.67 -16.06 1.90
CA ASN A 44 14.05 -14.66 1.91
C ASN A 44 13.95 -14.20 0.46
N GLU A 45 12.73 -14.22 -0.07
CA GLU A 45 12.41 -13.40 -1.22
C GLU A 45 12.59 -11.97 -0.72
N SER A 46 13.67 -11.34 -1.16
CA SER A 46 13.85 -9.91 -1.07
C SER A 46 12.70 -9.25 -1.83
N HIS A 47 11.55 -9.06 -1.19
CA HIS A 47 10.41 -8.38 -1.77
C HIS A 47 10.86 -6.95 -2.04
N TRP A 48 11.22 -6.65 -3.29
CA TRP A 48 11.42 -5.28 -3.74
C TRP A 48 10.06 -4.60 -3.61
N LEU A 49 9.85 -3.92 -2.48
CA LEU A 49 8.79 -2.94 -2.33
C LEU A 49 9.12 -1.81 -3.30
N MET A 50 8.75 -1.99 -4.58
CA MET A 50 8.88 -0.92 -5.55
C MET A 50 8.11 0.28 -4.97
N PRO A 51 8.75 1.47 -4.89
CA PRO A 51 8.06 2.64 -4.43
C PRO A 51 6.84 2.85 -5.34
N GLN A 52 5.65 2.71 -4.75
CA GLN A 52 4.41 2.90 -5.48
C GLN A 52 4.27 4.40 -5.74
N ASP A 53 4.45 4.80 -6.99
CA ASP A 53 4.11 6.15 -7.44
C ASP A 53 2.61 6.25 -7.69
N ILE A 54 2.07 7.41 -7.37
CA ILE A 54 0.71 7.80 -7.68
C ILE A 54 0.68 8.90 -8.73
N GLU A 55 -0.28 8.84 -9.63
CA GLU A 55 -0.52 9.86 -10.65
C GLU A 55 -1.69 10.74 -10.22
N ILE A 56 -1.48 12.06 -10.25
CA ILE A 56 -2.51 13.06 -9.93
C ILE A 56 -2.58 14.12 -11.01
N TYR A 57 -3.79 14.67 -11.22
CA TYR A 57 -4.02 15.72 -12.20
C TYR A 57 -4.14 17.07 -11.52
N VAL A 58 -3.31 18.04 -11.91
CA VAL A 58 -3.27 19.37 -11.29
C VAL A 58 -3.83 20.41 -12.25
N CYS A 59 -4.74 21.25 -11.76
CA CYS A 59 -5.33 22.36 -12.52
C CYS A 59 -5.63 23.57 -11.61
N GLY A 60 -6.02 24.71 -12.18
CA GLY A 60 -6.32 25.94 -11.44
C GLY A 60 -5.19 26.97 -11.58
N ALA A 61 -4.82 27.63 -10.48
CA ALA A 61 -3.78 28.67 -10.43
C ALA A 61 -2.35 28.08 -10.51
N VAL A 62 -2.07 27.39 -11.61
CA VAL A 62 -0.80 26.73 -11.92
C VAL A 62 -0.40 27.07 -13.34
N LYS A 63 0.88 27.34 -13.59
CA LYS A 63 1.34 27.78 -14.91
C LYS A 63 1.02 26.77 -16.01
N ILE A 64 1.11 25.47 -15.68
CA ILE A 64 0.85 24.38 -16.61
C ILE A 64 0.00 23.33 -15.90
N ALA A 65 -1.23 23.14 -16.38
CA ALA A 65 -2.08 22.05 -15.94
C ALA A 65 -1.58 20.73 -16.54
N LYS A 66 -1.19 19.77 -15.70
CA LYS A 66 -0.65 18.48 -16.13
C LYS A 66 -0.86 17.38 -15.10
N SER A 67 -0.73 16.14 -15.55
CA SER A 67 -0.58 14.98 -14.67
C SER A 67 0.85 14.89 -14.12
N ILE A 68 0.99 14.58 -12.85
CA ILE A 68 2.28 14.47 -12.16
C ILE A 68 2.31 13.17 -11.38
N LYS A 69 3.45 12.47 -11.46
CA LYS A 69 3.73 11.29 -10.65
C LYS A 69 4.46 11.70 -9.37
N LEU A 70 3.96 11.26 -8.23
CA LEU A 70 4.51 11.51 -6.91
C LEU A 70 4.52 10.21 -6.10
N PRO A 71 5.37 10.09 -5.06
CA PRO A 71 5.30 8.94 -4.15
C PRO A 71 3.91 8.77 -3.53
N LYS A 72 3.44 7.55 -3.28
CA LYS A 72 2.15 7.28 -2.60
C LYS A 72 2.04 7.93 -1.21
N THR A 73 3.17 8.23 -0.57
CA THR A 73 3.23 8.91 0.73
C THR A 73 3.19 10.44 0.62
N ALA A 74 3.22 10.99 -0.61
CA ALA A 74 3.30 12.42 -0.84
C ALA A 74 2.07 13.17 -0.32
N CYS A 75 2.34 14.33 0.28
CA CYS A 75 1.31 15.25 0.74
C CYS A 75 1.17 16.44 -0.22
N MET A 76 0.13 17.26 -0.02
CA MET A 76 -0.07 18.50 -0.77
C MET A 76 1.17 19.41 -0.75
N ARG A 77 1.88 19.46 0.38
CA ARG A 77 3.16 20.18 0.49
C ARG A 77 4.21 19.71 -0.53
N ASP A 78 4.31 18.40 -0.77
CA ASP A 78 5.30 17.85 -1.69
C ASP A 78 4.91 18.12 -3.14
N LEU A 79 3.61 18.12 -3.44
CA LEU A 79 3.11 18.57 -4.74
C LEU A 79 3.48 20.03 -5.01
N LEU A 80 3.32 20.93 -4.03
CA LEU A 80 3.67 22.36 -4.19
C LEU A 80 5.16 22.60 -4.50
N LYS A 81 6.06 21.67 -4.17
CA LYS A 81 7.49 21.79 -4.51
C LYS A 81 7.78 21.44 -5.97
N VAL A 82 6.92 20.65 -6.60
CA VAL A 82 7.13 20.11 -7.96
C VAL A 82 6.41 20.94 -9.02
N ILE A 83 5.35 21.66 -8.63
CA ILE A 83 4.57 22.49 -9.54
C ILE A 83 5.01 23.94 -9.52
N GLU A 84 4.86 24.60 -10.66
CA GLU A 84 4.97 26.05 -10.75
C GLU A 84 3.59 26.68 -10.58
N LEU A 85 3.44 27.45 -9.50
CA LEU A 85 2.24 28.22 -9.19
C LEU A 85 2.20 29.50 -10.02
N GLU A 86 0.99 30.00 -10.30
CA GLU A 86 0.79 31.37 -10.77
C GLU A 86 0.88 32.37 -9.60
N ASP A 87 1.20 33.63 -9.89
CA ASP A 87 1.38 34.68 -8.87
C ASP A 87 0.10 34.92 -8.04
N ASP A 88 -1.06 34.65 -8.65
CA ASP A 88 -2.36 34.75 -8.03
C ASP A 88 -2.79 33.48 -7.27
N ALA A 89 -1.95 32.45 -7.16
CA ALA A 89 -2.29 31.23 -6.43
C ALA A 89 -2.46 31.48 -4.91
N ASP A 90 -3.52 30.92 -4.33
CA ASP A 90 -3.87 31.04 -2.91
C ASP A 90 -3.48 29.76 -2.14
N THR A 91 -2.24 29.69 -1.71
CA THR A 91 -1.72 28.54 -0.94
C THR A 91 -2.31 28.44 0.47
N SER A 92 -2.87 29.52 1.01
CA SER A 92 -3.42 29.56 2.38
C SER A 92 -4.70 28.75 2.54
N LYS A 93 -5.44 28.54 1.44
CA LYS A 93 -6.65 27.71 1.41
C LYS A 93 -6.38 26.21 1.28
N LEU A 94 -5.12 25.82 1.06
CA LEU A 94 -4.75 24.43 0.87
C LEU A 94 -4.33 23.78 2.19
N ILE A 95 -4.85 22.58 2.44
CA ILE A 95 -4.44 21.76 3.60
C ILE A 95 -3.14 21.04 3.25
N LEU A 96 -2.01 21.58 3.71
CA LEU A 96 -0.67 21.09 3.36
C LEU A 96 -0.38 19.66 3.82
N THR A 97 -1.00 19.23 4.93
CA THR A 97 -0.85 17.89 5.51
C THR A 97 -1.74 16.83 4.84
N LYS A 98 -2.62 17.23 3.92
CA LYS A 98 -3.51 16.31 3.24
C LYS A 98 -2.72 15.39 2.31
N LYS A 99 -2.88 14.08 2.51
CA LYS A 99 -2.32 13.05 1.62
C LYS A 99 -3.03 13.03 0.27
N LEU A 100 -2.26 12.83 -0.78
CA LEU A 100 -2.74 12.71 -2.16
C LEU A 100 -3.08 11.26 -2.47
N ARG A 101 -4.07 11.04 -3.36
CA ARG A 101 -4.53 9.70 -3.77
C ARG A 101 -4.36 9.51 -5.27
N GLN A 102 -4.26 8.25 -5.69
CA GLN A 102 -4.21 7.87 -7.10
C GLN A 102 -5.40 8.45 -7.88
N GLY A 103 -5.12 9.06 -9.03
CA GLY A 103 -6.12 9.65 -9.93
C GLY A 103 -6.80 10.91 -9.38
N GLN A 104 -6.34 11.45 -8.26
CA GLN A 104 -6.97 12.62 -7.65
C GLN A 104 -6.76 13.87 -8.51
N LYS A 105 -7.85 14.59 -8.78
CA LYS A 105 -7.82 15.94 -9.35
C LYS A 105 -7.62 16.98 -8.24
N VAL A 106 -6.54 17.74 -8.34
CA VAL A 106 -6.21 18.83 -7.41
C VAL A 106 -6.41 20.17 -8.11
N THR A 107 -7.35 20.97 -7.59
CA THR A 107 -7.58 22.33 -8.07
C THR A 107 -6.91 23.33 -7.12
N ILE A 108 -5.96 24.11 -7.63
CA ILE A 108 -5.32 25.17 -6.87
C ILE A 108 -6.18 26.43 -6.93
N PRO A 109 -6.65 26.95 -5.78
CA PRO A 109 -7.51 28.12 -5.74
C PRO A 109 -6.73 29.39 -6.09
N THR A 110 -7.39 30.32 -6.76
CA THR A 110 -6.87 31.68 -6.99
C THR A 110 -7.19 32.57 -5.79
N LYS A 111 -6.29 33.53 -5.52
CA LYS A 111 -6.48 34.65 -4.60
C LYS A 111 -7.57 35.48 -5.24
N SER A 112 -8.80 35.26 -4.82
CA SER A 112 -9.95 36.11 -5.16
C SER A 112 -9.57 37.56 -4.89
N LYS A 113 -9.10 38.26 -5.92
CA LYS A 113 -9.11 39.70 -5.91
C LYS A 113 -10.58 40.05 -6.01
N ARG A 114 -11.02 40.83 -5.03
CA ARG A 114 -12.30 41.50 -4.89
C ARG A 114 -12.58 42.48 -6.08
N VAL A 115 -12.30 42.10 -7.32
CA VAL A 115 -12.24 42.98 -8.51
C VAL A 115 -13.63 43.24 -9.13
N ARG A 116 -14.63 42.40 -8.89
CA ARG A 116 -15.97 42.65 -9.45
C ARG A 116 -16.79 43.75 -8.75
N LYS A 117 -16.36 44.27 -7.59
CA LYS A 117 -17.13 45.34 -6.92
C LYS A 117 -16.73 46.75 -7.37
N ILE A 118 -15.49 46.97 -7.80
CA ILE A 118 -15.01 48.31 -8.17
C ILE A 118 -15.41 48.67 -9.62
N GLU A 119 -15.33 47.72 -10.55
CA GLU A 119 -15.70 47.96 -11.95
C GLU A 119 -17.21 48.23 -12.13
N ASN A 120 -18.06 47.59 -11.32
CA ASN A 120 -19.49 47.88 -11.27
C ASN A 120 -19.83 49.19 -10.56
N SER A 121 -18.99 49.66 -9.62
CA SER A 121 -19.14 50.97 -8.98
C SER A 121 -18.73 52.12 -9.91
N LEU A 122 -17.76 51.91 -10.81
CA LEU A 122 -17.33 52.89 -11.80
C LEU A 122 -18.36 53.03 -12.95
N ARG A 123 -18.92 51.92 -13.46
CA ARG A 123 -20.02 51.97 -14.45
C ARG A 123 -21.34 52.51 -13.89
N GLY A 124 -21.58 52.38 -12.58
CA GLY A 124 -22.77 52.94 -11.92
C GLY A 124 -22.74 54.46 -11.79
N ASN A 125 -21.56 55.07 -11.67
CA ASN A 125 -21.40 56.50 -11.45
C ASN A 125 -21.38 57.34 -12.74
N GLU A 126 -21.17 56.70 -13.90
CA GLU A 126 -21.20 57.37 -15.21
C GLU A 126 -22.63 57.59 -15.72
N LYS A 127 -23.56 56.70 -15.37
CA LYS A 127 -24.98 56.82 -15.75
C LYS A 127 -25.78 57.83 -14.93
N SER A 128 -25.33 58.16 -13.72
CA SER A 128 -25.96 59.21 -12.88
C SER A 128 -25.59 60.62 -13.34
N ASN A 129 -24.46 60.79 -14.04
CA ASN A 129 -23.98 62.10 -14.48
C ASN A 129 -24.57 62.57 -15.82
N LEU A 130 -25.05 61.66 -16.66
CA LEU A 130 -25.72 61.98 -17.93
C LEU A 130 -27.21 62.33 -17.79
N LYS A 131 -27.83 62.08 -16.63
CA LYS A 131 -29.26 62.34 -16.40
C LYS A 131 -29.55 63.74 -15.83
N GLY A 132 -28.53 64.51 -15.45
CA GLY A 132 -28.66 65.87 -14.92
C GLY A 132 -28.43 67.01 -15.93
N ARG A 133 -28.14 66.70 -17.21
CA ARG A 133 -27.68 67.69 -18.18
C ARG A 133 -28.70 68.08 -19.25
N ASN A 134 -29.98 67.75 -19.05
CA ASN A 134 -31.05 67.99 -20.03
C ASN A 134 -32.27 68.67 -19.37
N ILE A 135 -32.01 69.81 -18.74
CA ILE A 135 -33.00 70.82 -18.36
C ILE A 135 -32.39 72.18 -18.65
N ASN A 136 -32.56 72.64 -19.88
CA ASN A 136 -32.74 74.04 -20.26
C ASN A 136 -33.22 74.10 -21.71
#